data_AF-A0A7S4M7E0-F1
#
_entry.id   AF-A0A7S4M7E0-F1
#
_cell.length_a   1.000
_cell.length_b   1.000
_cell.length_c   1.000
_cell.angle_alpha   90.00
_cell.angle_beta   90.00
_cell.angle_gamma   90.00
#
_symmetry.space_group_name_H-M   'P 1'
#
loop_
_entity.id
_entity.type
_entity.pdbx_description
1 polymer ?
#
loop_
_entity_poly.entity_id
_entity_poly.type
_entity_poly.pdbx_seq_one_letter_code
_entity_poly.pdbx_strand_id
1 'polypeptide(L)'
;MARETETLLDTAKRATAEAAGTELVLYCPSNCPMAVDTFAYSDKDQGKNENKGYFGEKVFYFRVQRHDGDVEENAMNVDDFAWLDKDEMTERVNEQKDENLSTLFHYLL
;
A
#
# COMPACT_ATOMS: atom_id res chain seq x y z
N MET A 1 -7.89 5.49 -3.65
CA MET A 1 -7.39 6.24 -4.84
C MET A 1 -6.99 7.66 -4.41
N ALA A 2 -6.00 8.25 -5.09
CA ALA A 2 -5.57 9.63 -4.85
C ALA A 2 -6.64 10.64 -5.32
N ARG A 3 -6.79 11.74 -4.59
CA ARG A 3 -7.70 12.85 -4.91
C ARG A 3 -6.89 14.06 -5.33
N GLU A 4 -7.42 14.88 -6.25
CA GLU A 4 -6.70 16.06 -6.77
C GLU A 4 -6.40 17.11 -5.70
N THR A 5 -7.16 17.14 -4.61
CA THR A 5 -7.00 18.10 -3.51
C THR A 5 -6.00 17.66 -2.43
N GLU A 6 -5.48 16.43 -2.52
CA GLU A 6 -4.60 15.82 -1.51
C GLU A 6 -3.20 15.60 -2.10
N THR A 7 -2.15 15.75 -1.29
CA THR A 7 -0.83 15.26 -1.69
C THR A 7 -0.83 13.72 -1.71
N LEU A 8 0.17 13.11 -2.36
CA LEU A 8 0.32 11.64 -2.32
C LEU A 8 0.54 11.12 -0.89
N LEU A 9 1.26 11.86 -0.06
CA LEU A 9 1.44 11.51 1.35
C LEU A 9 0.13 11.64 2.13
N ASP A 10 -0.66 12.70 1.90
CA ASP A 10 -1.96 12.84 2.57
C ASP A 10 -2.93 11.73 2.13
N THR A 11 -2.87 11.33 0.86
CA THR A 11 -3.60 10.16 0.35
C THR A 11 -3.17 8.90 1.09
N ALA A 12 -1.86 8.67 1.28
CA ALA A 12 -1.35 7.49 1.98
C ALA A 12 -1.76 7.47 3.47
N LYS A 13 -1.69 8.63 4.15
CA LYS A 13 -2.15 8.78 5.53
C LYS A 13 -3.64 8.50 5.66
N ARG A 14 -4.46 9.07 4.78
CA ARG A 14 -5.90 8.82 4.76
C ARG A 14 -6.20 7.36 4.48
N ALA A 15 -5.58 6.76 3.48
CA ALA A 15 -5.78 5.34 3.13
C ALA A 15 -5.40 4.42 4.30
N THR A 16 -4.34 4.75 5.04
CA THR A 16 -3.93 3.99 6.22
C THR A 16 -4.95 4.13 7.34
N ALA A 17 -5.44 5.35 7.61
CA ALA A 17 -6.47 5.57 8.63
C ALA A 17 -7.80 4.89 8.28
N GLU A 18 -8.19 4.90 7.00
CA GLU A 18 -9.37 4.19 6.49
C GLU A 18 -9.23 2.66 6.62
N ALA A 19 -8.01 2.12 6.52
CA ALA A 19 -7.76 0.68 6.54
C ALA A 19 -7.48 0.11 7.94
N ALA A 20 -6.81 0.86 8.80
CA ALA A 20 -6.23 0.38 10.07
C ALA A 20 -6.71 1.14 11.31
N GLY A 21 -7.59 2.13 11.15
CA GLY A 21 -8.05 3.00 12.23
C GLY A 21 -7.21 4.26 12.42
N THR A 22 -7.71 5.15 13.26
CA THR A 22 -7.12 6.45 13.56
C THR A 22 -6.21 6.44 14.79
N GLU A 23 -6.28 5.41 15.63
CA GLU A 23 -5.41 5.25 16.80
C GLU A 23 -3.97 4.89 16.43
N LEU A 24 -3.70 4.35 15.22
CA LEU A 24 -2.34 4.06 14.77
C LEU A 24 -1.62 5.36 14.36
N VAL A 25 -0.67 5.81 15.20
CA VAL A 25 0.08 7.04 14.96
C VAL A 25 1.38 6.74 14.20
N LEU A 26 1.46 7.22 12.95
CA LEU A 26 2.60 7.03 12.06
C LEU A 26 3.39 8.32 11.84
N TYR A 27 4.71 8.23 12.05
CA TYR A 27 5.65 9.27 11.67
C TYR A 27 6.13 9.08 10.22
N CYS A 28 6.03 10.13 9.41
CA CYS A 28 6.48 10.15 8.02
C CYS A 28 7.69 11.08 7.92
N PRO A 29 8.93 10.57 7.72
CA PRO A 29 10.14 11.38 7.73
C PRO A 29 10.28 12.30 6.50
N SER A 30 9.54 12.03 5.42
CA SER A 30 9.62 12.78 4.17
C SER A 30 8.29 12.76 3.41
N ASN A 31 8.08 13.77 2.56
CA ASN A 31 6.98 13.82 1.58
C ASN A 31 7.38 13.19 0.23
N CYS A 32 8.57 12.59 0.13
CA CYS A 32 9.04 11.91 -1.08
C CYS A 32 8.70 10.41 -1.02
N PRO A 33 8.08 9.82 -2.06
CA PRO A 33 7.94 8.38 -2.16
C PRO A 33 9.31 7.70 -2.29
N MET A 34 9.47 6.53 -1.69
CA MET A 34 10.70 5.73 -1.77
C MET A 34 10.74 4.84 -3.01
N ALA A 35 9.58 4.42 -3.49
CA ALA A 35 9.46 3.58 -4.68
C ALA A 35 8.16 3.85 -5.42
N VAL A 36 8.14 3.41 -6.68
CA VAL A 36 6.94 3.34 -7.49
C VAL A 36 6.87 1.96 -8.13
N ASP A 37 5.72 1.31 -7.99
CA ASP A 37 5.36 0.13 -8.78
C ASP A 37 4.38 0.57 -9.86
N THR A 38 4.57 0.10 -11.09
CA THR A 38 3.76 0.50 -12.24
C THR A 38 3.26 -0.73 -12.98
N PHE A 39 1.94 -0.84 -13.08
CA PHE A 39 1.29 -1.99 -13.70
C PHE A 39 0.37 -1.53 -14.83
N ALA A 40 0.56 -2.10 -16.02
CA ALA A 40 -0.36 -1.91 -17.14
C ALA A 40 -1.43 -3.01 -17.12
N TYR A 41 -2.69 -2.63 -17.21
CA TYR A 41 -3.78 -3.59 -17.26
C TYR A 41 -3.77 -4.35 -18.59
N SER A 42 -3.86 -5.68 -18.50
CA SER A 42 -4.02 -6.52 -19.69
C SER A 42 -5.33 -6.20 -20.42
N ASP A 43 -5.42 -6.55 -21.70
CA ASP A 43 -6.67 -6.39 -22.47
C ASP A 43 -7.87 -7.08 -21.80
N LYS A 44 -7.63 -8.15 -21.03
CA LYS A 44 -8.66 -8.86 -20.27
C LYS A 44 -9.09 -8.10 -19.01
N ASP A 45 -8.19 -7.35 -18.39
CA ASP A 45 -8.44 -6.60 -17.15
C ASP A 45 -9.05 -5.23 -17.40
N GLN A 46 -8.80 -4.61 -18.56
CA GLN A 46 -9.42 -3.34 -18.97
C GLN A 46 -10.95 -3.44 -19.13
N GLY A 47 -11.50 -4.66 -19.25
CA GLY A 47 -12.94 -4.91 -19.31
C GLY A 47 -13.64 -4.99 -17.95
N LYS A 48 -12.91 -5.04 -16.83
CA LYS A 48 -13.49 -5.08 -15.48
C LYS A 48 -14.01 -3.69 -15.08
N ASN A 49 -15.14 -3.62 -14.38
CA ASN A 49 -15.82 -2.36 -14.05
C ASN A 49 -14.92 -1.34 -13.34
N GLU A 50 -14.02 -1.80 -12.48
CA GLU A 50 -13.07 -0.96 -11.73
C GLU A 50 -11.91 -0.39 -12.58
N ASN A 51 -11.62 -1.02 -13.72
CA ASN A 51 -10.49 -0.68 -14.61
C ASN A 51 -10.94 -0.08 -15.95
N LYS A 52 -12.26 0.03 -16.16
CA LYS A 52 -12.83 0.44 -17.45
C LYS A 52 -12.42 1.88 -17.78
N GLY A 53 -11.67 2.04 -18.86
CA GLY A 53 -11.18 3.33 -19.33
C GLY A 53 -9.81 3.75 -18.77
N TYR A 54 -9.15 2.88 -17.99
CA TYR A 54 -7.80 3.11 -17.49
C TYR A 54 -6.80 2.16 -18.15
N PHE A 55 -5.59 2.67 -18.45
CA PHE A 55 -4.50 1.87 -19.03
C PHE A 55 -3.79 0.99 -17.98
N GLY A 56 -3.78 1.44 -16.73
CA GLY A 56 -3.00 0.83 -15.66
C GLY A 56 -2.97 1.72 -14.43
N GLU A 57 -2.13 1.35 -13.47
CA GLU A 57 -1.95 2.05 -12.21
C GLU A 57 -0.47 2.28 -11.87
N LYS A 58 -0.26 3.26 -10.98
CA LYS A 58 1.04 3.55 -10.36
C LYS A 58 0.85 3.64 -8.86
N VAL A 59 1.53 2.77 -8.13
CA VAL A 59 1.50 2.70 -6.67
C VAL A 59 2.78 3.34 -6.12
N PHE A 60 2.63 4.38 -5.31
CA PHE A 60 3.75 5.08 -4.68
C PHE A 60 3.89 4.66 -3.22
N TYR A 61 5.07 4.14 -2.85
CA TYR A 61 5.34 3.67 -1.50
C TYR A 61 6.04 4.73 -0.67
N PHE A 62 5.52 4.98 0.53
CA PHE A 62 6.09 5.91 1.50
C PHE A 62 6.62 5.15 2.69
N ARG A 63 7.80 5.53 3.17
CA ARG A 63 8.32 5.00 4.44
C ARG A 63 7.66 5.70 5.60
N VAL A 64 7.21 4.90 6.55
CA VAL A 64 6.59 5.35 7.80
C VAL A 64 7.25 4.62 8.97
N GLN A 65 7.15 5.20 10.15
CA GLN A 65 7.59 4.60 11.40
C GLN A 65 6.44 4.66 12.40
N ARG A 66 6.14 3.56 13.08
CA ARG A 66 5.19 3.57 14.20
C ARG A 66 5.74 4.50 15.28
N HIS A 67 4.95 5.49 15.65
CA HIS A 67 5.29 6.41 16.73
C HIS A 67 4.56 6.01 18.02
N ASP A 68 3.25 5.78 17.95
CA ASP A 68 2.41 5.41 19.07
C ASP A 68 1.12 4.70 18.59
N GLY A 69 0.32 4.20 19.53
CA GLY A 69 -0.97 3.57 19.29
C GLY A 69 -0.88 2.23 18.55
N ASP A 70 -2.02 1.67 18.16
CA ASP A 70 -2.11 0.37 17.49
C ASP A 70 -3.25 0.35 16.46
N VAL A 71 -3.31 -0.74 15.69
CA VAL A 71 -4.39 -0.97 14.72
C VAL A 71 -5.73 -1.17 15.43
N GLU A 72 -6.79 -0.58 14.89
CA GLU A 72 -8.15 -0.78 15.37
C GLU A 72 -8.79 -1.96 14.64
N GLU A 73 -8.84 -3.13 15.28
CA GLU A 73 -9.41 -4.36 14.67
C GLU A 73 -10.83 -4.16 14.12
N ASN A 74 -11.65 -3.35 14.78
CA ASN A 74 -13.02 -3.06 14.34
C ASN A 74 -13.09 -2.17 13.09
N ALA A 75 -12.02 -1.40 12.80
CA ALA A 75 -11.94 -0.56 11.62
C ALA A 75 -11.43 -1.34 10.40
N MET A 76 -10.74 -2.46 10.63
CA MET A 76 -10.17 -3.28 9.57
C MET A 76 -11.26 -4.11 8.86
N ASN A 77 -11.36 -3.97 7.54
CA ASN A 77 -12.21 -4.81 6.71
C ASN A 77 -11.36 -5.87 5.98
N VAL A 78 -10.63 -6.68 6.75
CA VAL A 78 -9.78 -7.77 6.26
C VAL A 78 -9.99 -9.02 7.11
N ASP A 79 -9.80 -10.20 6.51
CA ASP A 79 -9.93 -11.48 7.22
C ASP A 79 -8.73 -11.77 8.15
N ASP A 80 -7.56 -11.20 7.84
CA ASP A 80 -6.30 -11.43 8.56
C ASP A 80 -5.40 -10.18 8.52
N PHE A 81 -4.67 -9.96 9.61
CA PHE A 81 -3.67 -8.90 9.77
C PHE A 81 -2.50 -9.41 10.60
N ALA A 82 -1.27 -9.10 10.17
CA ALA A 82 -0.07 -9.43 10.90
C ALA A 82 1.00 -8.35 10.74
N TRP A 83 1.77 -8.11 11.80
CA TRP A 83 3.06 -7.45 11.74
C TRP A 83 4.11 -8.49 11.35
N LEU A 84 4.68 -8.36 10.16
CA LEU A 84 5.65 -9.31 9.62
C LEU A 84 7.06 -8.73 9.69
N ASP A 85 8.04 -9.60 9.86
CA ASP A 85 9.42 -9.24 9.57
C ASP A 85 9.69 -9.14 8.06
N LYS A 86 10.90 -8.73 7.70
CA LYS A 86 11.30 -8.52 6.31
C LYS A 86 11.21 -9.81 5.48
N ASP A 87 11.65 -10.93 6.02
CA ASP A 87 11.72 -12.18 5.29
C ASP A 87 10.30 -12.75 5.11
N GLU A 88 9.50 -12.72 6.17
CA GLU A 88 8.08 -13.10 6.14
C GLU A 88 7.27 -12.27 5.13
N MET A 89 7.49 -10.95 5.09
CA MET A 89 6.83 -10.07 4.13
C MET A 89 7.23 -10.39 2.69
N THR A 90 8.52 -10.62 2.45
CA THR A 90 9.06 -10.93 1.11
C THR A 90 8.50 -12.25 0.60
N GLU A 91 8.46 -13.28 1.45
CA GLU A 91 7.90 -14.59 1.16
C GLU A 91 6.39 -14.50 0.85
N ARG A 92 5.62 -13.83 1.72
CA ARG A 92 4.17 -13.69 1.56
C ARG A 92 3.78 -12.97 0.26
N VAL A 93 4.50 -11.90 -0.10
CA VAL A 93 4.23 -11.16 -1.35
C VAL A 93 4.54 -12.03 -2.56
N ASN A 94 5.63 -12.80 -2.52
CA ASN A 94 6.00 -13.69 -3.62
C ASN A 94 4.93 -14.77 -3.86
N GLU A 95 4.33 -15.30 -2.80
CA GLU A 95 3.25 -16.29 -2.89
C GLU A 95 1.93 -15.72 -3.44
N GLN A 96 1.59 -14.48 -3.08
CA GLN A 96 0.27 -13.89 -3.37
C GLN A 96 0.23 -13.03 -4.64
N LYS A 97 1.37 -12.47 -5.04
CA LYS A 97 1.46 -11.50 -6.13
C LYS A 97 2.47 -11.99 -7.15
N ASP A 98 3.67 -11.44 -7.15
CA ASP A 98 4.74 -11.79 -8.08
C ASP A 98 6.13 -11.50 -7.49
N GLU A 99 7.13 -12.07 -8.16
CA GLU A 99 8.54 -11.99 -7.80
C GLU A 99 9.12 -10.56 -7.90
N ASN A 100 8.61 -9.72 -8.81
CA ASN A 100 9.12 -8.36 -8.98
C ASN A 100 8.71 -7.49 -7.78
N LEU A 101 7.47 -7.61 -7.35
CA LEU A 101 6.97 -6.88 -6.18
C LEU A 101 7.64 -7.37 -4.89
N SER A 102 7.85 -8.69 -4.77
CA SER A 102 8.62 -9.27 -3.65
C SER A 102 10.06 -8.70 -3.60
N THR A 103 10.74 -8.65 -4.75
CA THR A 103 12.08 -8.05 -4.87
C THR A 103 12.07 -6.57 -4.47
N LEU A 104 11.03 -5.81 -4.83
CA LEU A 104 10.88 -4.41 -4.41
C LEU A 104 10.84 -4.29 -2.88
N PHE A 105 10.03 -5.11 -2.20
CA PHE A 105 9.95 -5.11 -0.74
C PHE A 105 11.25 -5.53 -0.08
N HIS A 106 11.98 -6.49 -0.66
CA HIS A 106 13.30 -6.89 -0.16
C HIS A 106 14.31 -5.73 -0.12
N TYR A 107 14.24 -4.77 -1.06
CA TYR A 107 15.13 -3.61 -1.05
C TYR A 107 14.59 -2.41 -0.26
N LEU A 108 13.27 -2.32 -0.09
CA LEU A 108 12.61 -1.17 0.55
C LEU A 108 12.58 -1.28 2.09
N LEU A 109 12.51 -2.50 2.62
CA LEU A 109 12.48 -2.81 4.06
C LEU A 109 13.87 -3.18 4.59
#